data_AF-A0A945V336-F1
#
_entry.id   AF-A0A945V336-F1
#
_cell.length_a   1.000
_cell.length_b   1.000
_cell.length_c   1.000
_cell.angle_alpha   90.00
_cell.angle_beta   90.00
_cell.angle_gamma   90.00
#
_symmetry.space_group_name_H-M   'P 1'
#
loop_
_entity.id
_entity.type
_entity.pdbx_description
1 polymer ?
#
loop_
_entity_poly.entity_id
_entity_poly.type
_entity_poly.pdbx_seq_one_letter_code
_entity_poly.pdbx_strand_id
1 'polypeptide(L)'
;MEPMSVFEDPTKFVNDGISLKKRLDQDSYIFIRGLLPKQTILNIRSRLLDKAALGGWPDPAYRVDEGIANLSASCKDLEEQYMRVFRNLWKDEELHQT
;
A
#
# COMPACT_ATOMS: atom_id res chain seq x y z
N MET A 1 -21.12 24.26 5.78
CA MET A 1 -19.95 23.40 5.53
C MET A 1 -18.88 23.89 6.48
N GLU A 2 -18.57 23.12 7.52
CA GLU A 2 -17.51 23.49 8.47
C GLU A 2 -16.19 23.64 7.70
N PRO A 3 -15.37 24.68 7.99
CA PRO A 3 -14.08 24.82 7.37
C PRO A 3 -13.21 23.61 7.73
N MET A 4 -12.64 22.93 6.73
CA MET A 4 -11.68 21.87 6.99
C MET A 4 -10.52 22.47 7.80
N SER A 5 -10.23 21.88 8.96
CA SER A 5 -9.08 22.25 9.75
C SER A 5 -7.82 22.10 8.90
N VAL A 6 -6.87 23.02 9.07
CA VAL A 6 -5.58 22.92 8.38
C VAL A 6 -4.87 21.69 8.94
N PHE A 7 -4.64 20.69 8.07
CA PHE A 7 -3.84 19.53 8.41
C PHE A 7 -2.40 19.98 8.70
N GLU A 8 -1.94 19.81 9.94
CA GLU A 8 -0.54 20.04 10.30
C GLU A 8 0.24 18.76 10.07
N ASP A 9 1.29 18.82 9.25
CA ASP A 9 2.17 17.68 9.02
C ASP A 9 2.95 17.29 10.29
N PRO A 10 2.68 16.11 10.89
CA PRO A 10 3.35 15.66 12.09
C PRO A 10 4.73 15.03 11.82
N THR A 11 5.20 14.97 10.57
CA THR A 11 6.46 14.28 10.20
C THR A 11 7.67 14.76 11.02
N LYS A 12 7.73 16.04 11.38
CA LYS A 12 8.80 16.61 12.25
C LYS A 12 8.86 15.98 13.64
N PHE A 13 7.77 15.37 14.10
CA PHE A 13 7.63 14.73 15.41
C PHE A 13 7.78 13.21 15.35
N VAL A 14 8.26 12.62 14.24
CA VAL A 14 8.31 11.15 14.07
C VAL A 14 9.03 10.42 15.23
N ASN A 15 9.99 11.08 15.88
CA ASN A 15 10.74 10.54 17.03
C ASN A 15 10.24 11.06 18.38
N ASP A 16 9.10 11.75 18.43
CA ASP A 16 8.46 12.29 19.64
C ASP A 16 7.05 11.71 19.81
N GLY A 17 7.00 10.57 20.50
CA GLY A 17 5.74 9.85 20.74
C GLY A 17 4.69 10.65 21.50
N ILE A 18 5.08 11.61 22.35
CA ILE A 18 4.14 12.44 23.12
C ILE A 18 3.43 13.42 22.17
N SER A 19 4.18 14.09 21.31
CA SER A 19 3.63 15.00 20.31
C SER A 19 2.76 14.26 19.28
N LEU A 20 3.19 13.08 18.82
CA LEU A 20 2.40 12.24 17.92
C LEU A 20 1.09 11.78 18.56
N LYS A 21 1.13 11.34 19.83
CA LYS A 21 -0.09 10.94 20.55
C LYS A 21 -1.06 12.10 20.72
N LYS A 22 -0.57 13.28 21.12
CA LYS A 22 -1.41 14.48 21.22
C LYS A 22 -2.09 14.79 19.90
N ARG A 23 -1.38 14.69 18.77
CA ARG A 23 -1.95 14.94 17.46
C ARG A 23 -2.96 13.87 17.06
N LEU A 24 -2.67 12.60 17.33
CA LEU A 24 -3.60 11.51 17.08
C LEU A 24 -4.90 11.66 17.88
N ASP A 25 -4.81 12.06 19.15
CA ASP A 25 -5.97 12.31 20.00
C ASP A 25 -6.83 13.49 19.49
N GLN A 26 -6.23 14.44 18.76
CA GLN A 26 -6.92 15.59 18.17
C GLN A 26 -7.52 15.30 16.79
N ASP A 27 -6.75 14.64 15.92
CA ASP A 27 -7.08 14.47 14.50
C ASP A 27 -7.68 13.10 14.17
N SER A 28 -7.69 12.15 15.13
CA SER A 28 -8.07 10.73 14.96
C SER A 28 -7.19 9.92 14.00
N TYR A 29 -6.33 10.57 13.23
CA TYR A 29 -5.29 9.95 12.41
C TYR A 29 -4.08 10.88 12.30
N ILE A 30 -2.94 10.31 11.93
CA ILE A 30 -1.73 11.07 11.59
C ILE A 30 -1.17 10.51 10.28
N PHE A 31 -0.61 11.38 9.47
CA PHE A 31 0.09 10.99 8.25
C PHE A 31 1.56 11.38 8.37
N ILE A 32 2.44 10.39 8.44
CA ILE A 32 3.89 10.58 8.56
C ILE A 32 4.53 10.28 7.21
N ARG A 33 5.20 11.27 6.61
CA ARG A 33 5.91 11.10 5.35
C ARG A 33 7.22 10.37 5.57
N GLY A 34 7.53 9.43 4.68
CA GLY A 34 8.82 8.74 4.69
C GLY A 34 9.06 7.85 5.92
N LEU A 35 7.98 7.43 6.61
CA LEU A 35 8.09 6.56 7.79
C LEU A 35 8.75 5.22 7.45
N LEU A 36 8.39 4.64 6.30
CA LEU A 36 8.92 3.36 5.85
C LEU A 36 10.09 3.57 4.86
N PRO A 37 11.11 2.69 4.85
CA PRO A 37 12.22 2.78 3.90
C PRO A 37 11.73 2.62 2.46
N LYS A 38 11.83 3.69 1.65
CA LYS A 38 11.30 3.74 0.28
C LYS A 38 11.72 2.55 -0.57
N GLN A 39 13.00 2.19 -0.55
CA GLN A 39 13.51 1.12 -1.41
C GLN A 39 12.96 -0.26 -1.04
N THR A 40 12.81 -0.53 0.26
CA THR A 40 12.17 -1.76 0.75
C THR A 40 10.75 -1.89 0.22
N ILE A 41 9.96 -0.82 0.31
CA ILE A 41 8.59 -0.80 -0.21
C ILE A 41 8.54 -1.01 -1.73
N LEU A 42 9.44 -0.38 -2.48
CA LEU A 42 9.50 -0.54 -3.94
C LEU A 42 9.90 -1.97 -4.36
N ASN A 43 10.82 -2.60 -3.63
CA ASN A 43 11.23 -3.98 -3.90
C ASN A 43 10.07 -4.96 -3.64
N ILE A 44 9.36 -4.80 -2.53
CA ILE A 44 8.16 -5.59 -2.22
C ILE A 44 7.10 -5.37 -3.31
N ARG A 45 6.81 -4.11 -3.67
CA ARG A 45 5.85 -3.78 -4.74
C ARG A 45 6.19 -4.47 -6.06
N SER A 46 7.45 -4.43 -6.50
CA SER A 46 7.89 -5.08 -7.75
C SER A 46 7.58 -6.57 -7.73
N ARG A 47 7.99 -7.28 -6.67
CA ARG A 47 7.79 -8.72 -6.54
C ARG A 47 6.31 -9.12 -6.48
N LEU A 48 5.49 -8.31 -5.81
CA LEU A 48 4.04 -8.53 -5.77
C LEU A 48 3.39 -8.29 -7.15
N LEU A 49 3.83 -7.27 -7.90
CA LEU A 49 3.35 -7.02 -9.25
C LEU A 49 3.73 -8.17 -10.20
N ASP A 50 4.93 -8.74 -10.08
CA ASP A 50 5.34 -9.92 -10.86
C ASP A 50 4.43 -11.12 -10.58
N LYS A 51 4.09 -11.36 -9.30
CA LYS A 51 3.15 -12.41 -8.89
C LYS A 51 1.73 -12.14 -9.40
N ALA A 52 1.27 -10.89 -9.35
CA ALA A 52 -0.03 -10.48 -9.86
C ALA A 52 -0.12 -10.63 -11.39
N ALA A 53 0.99 -10.43 -12.11
CA ALA A 53 1.08 -10.62 -13.55
C ALA A 53 0.80 -12.07 -13.97
N LEU A 54 1.13 -13.06 -13.14
CA LEU A 54 0.75 -14.47 -13.36
C LEU A 54 -0.78 -14.67 -13.39
N GLY A 55 -1.52 -13.78 -12.74
CA GLY A 55 -2.98 -13.72 -12.74
C GLY A 55 -3.60 -12.88 -13.85
N GLY A 56 -2.78 -12.23 -14.68
CA GLY A 56 -3.25 -11.27 -15.69
C GLY A 56 -3.79 -9.96 -15.11
N TRP A 57 -3.50 -9.66 -13.83
CA TRP A 57 -4.07 -8.48 -13.15
C TRP A 57 -3.51 -7.15 -13.66
N PRO A 58 -2.19 -6.99 -13.94
CA PRO A 58 -1.69 -5.81 -14.63
C PRO A 58 -1.99 -5.87 -16.12
N ASP A 59 -2.19 -4.72 -16.74
CA ASP A 59 -2.43 -4.57 -18.17
C ASP A 59 -1.16 -4.95 -18.96
N PRO A 60 -1.22 -5.96 -19.85
CA PRO A 60 -0.05 -6.43 -20.59
C PRO A 60 0.50 -5.43 -21.61
N ALA A 61 -0.22 -4.34 -21.91
CA ALA A 61 0.27 -3.26 -22.77
C ALA A 61 1.32 -2.37 -22.09
N TYR A 62 1.43 -2.44 -20.76
CA TYR A 62 2.35 -1.63 -19.96
C TYR A 62 3.40 -2.51 -19.29
N ARG A 63 4.49 -1.88 -18.81
CA ARG A 63 5.44 -2.62 -17.98
C ARG A 63 4.79 -2.97 -16.64
N VAL A 64 5.12 -4.16 -16.12
CA VAL A 64 4.56 -4.65 -14.85
C VAL A 64 4.80 -3.69 -13.70
N ASP A 65 5.95 -3.02 -13.65
CA ASP A 65 6.34 -2.06 -12.60
C ASP A 65 5.57 -0.73 -12.63
N GLU A 66 4.91 -0.41 -13.74
CA GLU A 66 3.96 0.70 -13.82
C GLU A 66 2.67 0.40 -13.03
N GLY A 67 2.31 -0.88 -12.89
CA GLY A 67 1.19 -1.32 -12.06
C GLY A 67 -0.18 -0.86 -12.57
N ILE A 68 -0.32 -0.69 -13.88
CA ILE A 68 -1.59 -0.36 -14.53
C ILE A 68 -2.51 -1.58 -14.49
N ALA A 69 -3.74 -1.42 -14.01
CA ALA A 69 -4.68 -2.52 -13.85
C ALA A 69 -5.33 -2.95 -15.18
N ASN A 70 -5.42 -4.25 -15.41
CA ASN A 70 -6.18 -4.85 -16.49
C ASN A 70 -7.66 -4.97 -16.10
N LEU A 71 -8.48 -4.03 -16.57
CA LEU A 71 -9.91 -4.01 -16.26
C LEU A 71 -10.65 -5.26 -16.78
N SER A 72 -10.15 -5.92 -17.83
CA SER A 72 -10.75 -7.15 -18.36
C SER A 72 -10.47 -8.38 -17.52
N ALA A 73 -9.47 -8.35 -16.63
CA ALA A 73 -9.15 -9.40 -15.67
C ALA A 73 -9.67 -9.10 -14.26
N SER A 74 -10.62 -8.17 -14.15
CA SER A 74 -11.23 -7.81 -12.87
C SER A 74 -11.81 -9.03 -12.17
N CYS A 75 -11.37 -9.24 -10.93
CA CYS A 75 -11.84 -10.31 -10.06
C CYS A 75 -11.85 -9.80 -8.61
N LYS A 76 -12.54 -10.54 -7.74
CA LYS A 76 -12.73 -10.15 -6.33
C LYS A 76 -12.64 -11.34 -5.40
N ASP A 77 -12.26 -11.08 -4.17
CA ASP A 77 -12.41 -12.04 -3.07
C ASP A 77 -13.90 -12.44 -2.94
N LEU A 78 -14.33 -13.71 -2.91
CA LEU A 78 -13.66 -15.02 -2.76
C LEU A 78 -13.53 -15.81 -4.09
N GLU A 79 -13.61 -15.17 -5.25
CA GLU A 79 -13.61 -15.85 -6.54
C GLU A 79 -12.35 -16.72 -6.73
N GLU A 80 -12.50 -17.91 -7.32
CA GLU A 80 -11.39 -18.86 -7.44
C GLU A 80 -10.20 -18.25 -8.20
N GLN A 81 -10.49 -17.50 -9.27
CA GLN A 81 -9.48 -16.78 -10.06
C GLN A 81 -8.70 -15.75 -9.24
N TYR A 82 -9.36 -15.05 -8.31
CA TYR A 82 -8.72 -14.11 -7.39
C TYR A 82 -7.88 -14.85 -6.36
N MET A 83 -8.48 -15.85 -5.70
CA MET A 83 -7.86 -16.60 -4.61
C MET A 83 -6.62 -17.40 -5.06
N ARG A 84 -6.59 -17.86 -6.32
CA ARG A 84 -5.43 -18.55 -6.91
C ARG A 84 -4.17 -17.68 -6.91
N VAL A 85 -4.32 -16.40 -7.22
CA VAL A 85 -3.22 -15.42 -7.30
C VAL A 85 -2.93 -14.84 -5.92
N PHE A 86 -3.99 -14.44 -5.19
CA PHE A 86 -3.90 -13.85 -3.86
C PHE A 86 -3.15 -14.73 -2.86
N ARG A 87 -3.37 -16.05 -2.86
CA ARG A 87 -2.64 -16.97 -1.97
C ARG A 87 -1.12 -16.95 -2.20
N ASN A 88 -0.67 -16.71 -3.44
CA ASN A 88 0.77 -16.64 -3.75
C ASN A 88 1.38 -15.28 -3.38
N LEU A 89 0.58 -14.21 -3.47
CA LEU A 89 0.94 -12.90 -2.95
C LEU A 89 1.07 -12.95 -1.42
N TRP A 90 0.08 -13.52 -0.74
CA TRP A 90 0.02 -13.58 0.71
C TRP A 90 1.11 -14.45 1.36
N LYS A 91 1.64 -15.44 0.63
CA LYS A 91 2.79 -16.27 1.08
C LYS A 91 4.14 -15.56 1.00
N ASP A 92 4.18 -14.31 0.55
CA ASP A 92 5.42 -13.51 0.53
C ASP A 92 5.78 -13.10 1.96
N GLU A 93 6.78 -13.72 2.57
CA GLU A 93 7.17 -13.42 3.96
C GLU A 93 7.62 -11.96 4.14
N GLU A 94 8.33 -11.40 3.17
CA GLU A 94 8.80 -10.01 3.22
C GLU A 94 7.64 -8.99 3.20
N LEU A 95 6.46 -9.35 2.67
CA LEU A 95 5.26 -8.50 2.79
C LEU A 95 4.85 -8.30 4.26
N HIS A 96 5.16 -9.25 5.13
CA HIS A 96 4.74 -9.24 6.54
C HIS A 96 5.82 -8.74 7.50
N GLN A 97 7.02 -8.41 6.99
CA GLN A 97 8.19 -8.03 7.80
C GLN A 97 8.40 -6.51 7.88
N THR A 98 7.51 -5.70 7.30
CA THR A 98 7.58 -4.23 7.31
C THR A 98 7.12 -3.60 8.61
#